data_AF-A0AA38Q3A0-F1
#
_entry.id   AF-A0AA38Q3A0-F1
#
_cell.length_a   1.000
_cell.length_b   1.000
_cell.length_c   1.000
_cell.angle_alpha   90.00
_cell.angle_beta   90.00
_cell.angle_gamma   90.00
#
_symmetry.space_group_name_H-M   'P 1'
#
loop_
_entity.id
_entity.type
_entity.pdbx_description
1 polymer ?
#
loop_
_entity_poly.entity_id
_entity_poly.type
_entity_poly.pdbx_seq_one_letter_code
_entity_poly.pdbx_strand_id
1 'polypeptide(L)'
;MPSRSQSRERSEEDIRLPHDAKPITEADYFQKSDEFRVWLKNEKGKYFDELSGEKARSYFRKFVKYWNRGKLSKSLYAGIDSSTIPSRAQTGYKWSFASKTSRADDEALQRARATVSAATLNRDFDERLEGSSKSDRGSGRVQGPTLPSSSDIQLAREYAAETREEEHRLKRKRERKEDKERVEDMVGPKEVGREGMLEKKRAKRENDRTFRDKGDEGLEVDESVLMGGGDSFKQQIARRDAARHRHQQKTEDKANSMRERASVFKEKEDATMAMFQKLAKERFG
;
A
#
# COMPACT_ATOMS: atom_id res chain seq x y z
N MET A 1 41.60 -24.58 55.67
CA MET A 1 40.31 -23.89 55.46
C MET A 1 39.88 -24.11 54.01
N PRO A 2 39.10 -25.16 53.70
CA PRO A 2 38.61 -25.35 52.35
C PRO A 2 37.34 -24.52 52.12
N SER A 3 37.41 -23.62 51.15
CA SER A 3 36.32 -22.76 50.68
C SER A 3 35.21 -23.62 50.09
N ARG A 4 34.08 -23.68 50.80
CA ARG A 4 32.86 -24.35 50.36
C ARG A 4 32.23 -23.52 49.25
N SER A 5 32.56 -23.85 48.01
CA SER A 5 31.89 -23.36 46.81
C SER A 5 30.44 -23.84 46.82
N GLN A 6 29.57 -23.02 47.40
CA GLN A 6 28.13 -23.25 47.42
C GLN A 6 27.60 -22.90 46.03
N SER A 7 27.73 -23.85 45.09
CA SER A 7 27.02 -23.82 43.82
C SER A 7 25.53 -23.72 44.14
N ARG A 8 24.99 -22.49 44.03
CA ARG A 8 23.56 -22.26 43.97
C ARG A 8 23.08 -22.79 42.62
N GLU A 9 22.88 -24.10 42.55
CA GLU A 9 21.97 -24.68 41.57
C GLU A 9 20.59 -24.11 41.87
N ARG A 10 20.29 -23.02 41.17
CA ARG A 10 19.00 -22.37 41.20
C ARG A 10 18.06 -23.32 40.47
N SER A 11 17.36 -24.16 41.23
CA SER A 11 16.31 -25.04 40.76
C SER A 11 15.44 -24.28 39.77
N GLU A 12 15.51 -24.66 38.49
CA GLU A 12 14.52 -24.29 37.51
C GLU A 12 13.26 -25.02 37.96
N GLU A 13 12.46 -24.33 38.77
CA GLU A 13 11.11 -24.78 39.07
C GLU A 13 10.46 -25.14 37.73
N ASP A 14 9.96 -26.37 37.63
CA ASP A 14 9.12 -26.84 36.52
C ASP A 14 7.82 -26.02 36.50
N ILE A 15 7.96 -24.75 36.12
CA ILE A 15 6.85 -23.83 35.94
C ILE A 15 6.17 -24.31 34.68
N ARG A 16 5.09 -25.07 34.84
CA ARG A 16 4.20 -25.44 33.73
C ARG A 16 3.71 -24.17 33.07
N LEU A 17 4.27 -23.87 31.91
CA LEU A 17 3.89 -22.71 31.13
C LEU A 17 2.44 -22.90 30.63
N PRO A 18 1.64 -21.82 30.57
CA PRO A 18 0.32 -21.88 29.96
C PRO A 18 0.38 -22.46 28.53
N HIS A 19 -0.60 -23.30 28.15
CA HIS A 19 -0.70 -23.96 26.84
C HIS A 19 0.40 -25.00 26.50
N ASP A 20 1.02 -25.64 27.49
CA ASP A 20 2.09 -26.64 27.28
C ASP A 20 3.25 -26.10 26.44
N ALA A 21 3.49 -24.79 26.53
CA ALA A 21 4.54 -24.13 25.78
C ALA A 21 5.93 -24.61 26.26
N LYS A 22 6.79 -24.97 25.32
CA LYS A 22 8.19 -25.33 25.60
C LYS A 22 8.95 -24.10 26.12
N PRO A 23 9.92 -24.29 27.05
CA PRO A 23 10.84 -23.22 27.41
C PRO A 23 11.60 -22.77 26.16
N ILE A 24 11.80 -21.46 26.05
CA ILE A 24 12.45 -20.84 24.88
C ILE A 24 13.91 -20.56 25.25
N THR A 25 14.80 -20.65 24.26
CA THR A 25 16.22 -20.29 24.37
C THR A 25 16.59 -19.13 23.44
N GLU A 26 17.81 -18.60 23.55
CA GLU A 26 18.31 -17.54 22.65
C GLU A 26 18.31 -17.96 21.16
N ALA A 27 18.39 -19.26 20.88
CA ALA A 27 18.40 -19.81 19.52
C ALA A 27 17.04 -19.67 18.81
N ASP A 28 15.95 -19.61 19.57
CA ASP A 28 14.58 -19.54 19.05
C ASP A 28 14.17 -18.11 18.64
N TYR A 29 15.14 -17.20 18.54
CA TYR A 29 14.92 -15.79 18.22
C TYR A 29 14.05 -15.59 16.97
N PHE A 30 14.30 -16.38 15.92
CA PHE A 30 13.56 -16.26 14.66
C PHE A 30 12.20 -16.94 14.71
N GLN A 31 12.12 -18.12 15.32
CA GLN A 31 10.89 -18.88 15.45
C GLN A 31 9.86 -18.18 16.35
N LYS A 32 10.33 -17.40 17.32
CA LYS A 32 9.50 -16.66 18.29
C LYS A 32 9.51 -15.15 18.10
N SER A 33 9.88 -14.72 16.89
CA SER A 33 10.03 -13.30 16.55
C SER A 33 8.70 -12.54 16.56
N ASP A 34 7.60 -13.20 16.23
CA ASP A 34 6.28 -12.57 16.18
C ASP A 34 5.70 -12.36 17.59
N GLU A 35 5.84 -13.35 18.49
CA GLU A 35 5.49 -13.19 19.89
C GLU A 35 6.38 -12.14 20.57
N PHE A 36 7.67 -12.11 20.22
CA PHE A 36 8.61 -11.10 20.73
C PHE A 36 8.22 -9.66 20.31
N ARG A 37 7.76 -9.47 19.07
CA ARG A 37 7.29 -8.15 18.57
C ARG A 37 6.05 -7.67 19.33
N VAL A 38 5.09 -8.55 19.56
CA VAL A 38 3.87 -8.21 20.32
C VAL A 38 4.22 -7.89 21.78
N TRP A 39 5.14 -8.65 22.38
CA TRP A 39 5.65 -8.36 23.71
C TRP A 39 6.34 -6.98 23.77
N LEU A 40 7.21 -6.65 22.81
CA LEU A 40 7.85 -5.33 22.75
C LEU A 40 6.83 -4.18 22.69
N LYS A 41 5.75 -4.36 21.92
CA LYS A 41 4.69 -3.37 21.81
C LYS A 41 3.92 -3.21 23.13
N ASN A 42 3.51 -4.32 23.75
CA ASN A 42 2.66 -4.29 24.94
C ASN A 42 3.43 -3.86 26.21
N GLU A 43 4.65 -4.35 26.40
CA GLU A 43 5.42 -4.17 27.65
C GLU A 43 6.43 -3.02 27.59
N LYS A 44 6.86 -2.63 26.39
CA LYS A 44 7.88 -1.58 26.21
C LYS A 44 7.42 -0.42 25.35
N GLY A 45 6.31 -0.55 24.61
CA GLY A 45 5.83 0.50 23.71
C GLY A 45 6.84 0.83 22.61
N LYS A 46 7.72 -0.11 22.25
CA LYS A 46 8.77 0.09 21.23
C LYS A 46 8.50 -0.80 20.04
N TYR A 47 8.81 -0.29 18.85
CA TYR A 47 8.72 -1.05 17.61
C TYR A 47 10.06 -1.73 17.30
N PHE A 48 10.00 -2.85 16.59
CA PHE A 48 11.21 -3.57 16.20
C PHE A 48 12.16 -2.70 15.37
N ASP A 49 11.62 -1.88 14.46
CA ASP A 49 12.40 -0.96 13.61
C ASP A 49 13.17 0.13 14.38
N GLU A 50 12.74 0.46 15.60
CA GLU A 50 13.42 1.47 16.44
C GLU A 50 14.62 0.87 17.19
N LEU A 51 14.77 -0.46 17.17
CA LEU A 51 15.81 -1.18 17.89
C LEU A 51 16.92 -1.62 16.94
N SER A 52 18.16 -1.23 17.26
CA SER A 52 19.34 -1.91 16.72
C SER A 52 19.31 -3.40 17.08
N GLY A 53 19.83 -4.25 16.18
CA GLY A 53 19.84 -5.71 16.34
C GLY A 53 20.48 -6.19 17.66
N GLU A 54 21.49 -5.49 18.16
CA GLU A 54 22.14 -5.82 19.44
C GLU A 54 21.22 -5.53 20.64
N LYS A 55 20.51 -4.41 20.59
CA LYS A 55 19.47 -4.08 21.58
C LYS A 55 18.32 -5.09 21.48
N ALA A 56 17.86 -5.43 20.28
CA ALA A 56 16.78 -6.40 20.07
C ALA A 56 17.11 -7.76 20.71
N ARG A 57 18.34 -8.28 20.53
CA ARG A 57 18.81 -9.51 21.20
C ARG A 57 18.85 -9.38 22.73
N SER A 58 19.29 -8.24 23.26
CA SER A 58 19.25 -7.98 24.71
C SER A 58 17.82 -7.99 25.28
N TYR A 59 16.86 -7.43 24.54
CA TYR A 59 15.44 -7.52 24.92
C TYR A 59 14.90 -8.95 24.76
N PHE A 60 15.37 -9.71 23.78
CA PHE A 60 14.98 -11.11 23.63
C PHE A 60 15.43 -11.95 24.83
N ARG A 61 16.63 -11.73 25.37
CA ARG A 61 17.07 -12.37 26.63
C ARG A 61 16.14 -12.07 27.80
N LYS A 62 15.60 -10.85 27.85
CA LYS A 62 14.60 -10.49 28.87
C LYS A 62 13.29 -11.20 28.60
N PHE A 63 12.82 -11.22 27.35
CA PHE A 63 11.63 -11.96 26.92
C PHE A 63 11.71 -13.43 27.31
N VAL A 64 12.82 -14.12 27.02
CA VAL A 64 13.07 -15.51 27.42
C VAL A 64 12.91 -15.70 28.92
N LYS A 65 13.47 -14.79 29.74
CA LYS A 65 13.30 -14.84 31.21
C LYS A 65 11.85 -14.66 31.65
N TYR A 66 11.07 -13.81 30.98
CA TYR A 66 9.66 -13.60 31.32
C TYR A 66 8.76 -14.73 30.79
N TRP A 67 9.11 -15.30 29.64
CA TRP A 67 8.46 -16.47 29.05
C TRP A 67 8.64 -17.68 29.95
N ASN A 68 9.89 -18.03 30.29
CA ASN A 68 10.19 -19.17 31.17
C ASN A 68 9.66 -18.99 32.60
N ARG A 69 9.27 -17.77 32.99
CA ARG A 69 8.59 -17.48 34.26
C ARG A 69 7.06 -17.52 34.19
N GLY A 70 6.47 -17.72 33.01
CA GLY A 70 5.02 -17.77 32.83
C GLY A 70 4.31 -16.43 33.01
N LYS A 71 5.03 -15.29 33.07
CA LYS A 71 4.44 -13.97 33.41
C LYS A 71 3.91 -13.17 32.22
N LEU A 72 4.10 -13.67 31.00
CA LEU A 72 3.55 -13.06 29.79
C LEU A 72 2.03 -13.24 29.67
N SER A 73 1.40 -12.43 28.80
CA SER A 73 -0.03 -12.57 28.53
C SER A 73 -0.35 -13.94 27.94
N LYS A 74 -1.48 -14.54 28.35
CA LYS A 74 -1.92 -15.86 27.88
C LYS A 74 -2.03 -15.96 26.35
N SER A 75 -2.33 -14.84 25.69
CA SER A 75 -2.38 -14.71 24.22
C SER A 75 -1.03 -14.92 23.53
N LEU A 76 0.09 -14.64 24.18
CA LEU A 76 1.43 -14.85 23.62
C LEU A 76 1.79 -16.34 23.62
N TYR A 77 1.29 -17.11 24.58
CA TYR A 77 1.53 -18.56 24.68
C TYR A 77 0.67 -19.39 23.73
N ALA A 78 -0.49 -18.89 23.33
CA ALA A 78 -1.38 -19.57 22.38
C ALA A 78 -0.85 -19.63 20.93
N GLY A 79 0.29 -18.98 20.66
CA GLY A 79 0.86 -18.85 19.32
C GLY A 79 0.16 -17.73 18.55
N ILE A 80 0.85 -16.62 18.34
CA ILE A 80 0.33 -15.52 17.54
C ILE A 80 0.66 -15.83 16.08
N ASP A 81 -0.35 -16.00 15.24
CA ASP A 81 -0.13 -16.12 13.80
C ASP A 81 0.26 -14.73 13.25
N SER A 82 1.37 -14.67 12.50
CA SER A 82 1.85 -13.47 11.81
C SER A 82 0.74 -12.80 10.99
N SER A 83 -0.17 -13.61 10.44
CA SER A 83 -1.34 -13.15 9.66
C SER A 83 -2.32 -12.29 10.46
N THR A 84 -2.42 -12.51 11.78
CA THR A 84 -3.36 -11.82 12.68
C THR A 84 -2.83 -10.47 13.15
N ILE A 85 -1.52 -10.25 13.04
CA ILE A 85 -0.90 -8.98 13.41
C ILE A 85 -1.10 -8.02 12.24
N PRO A 86 -1.85 -6.92 12.42
CA PRO A 86 -2.02 -5.94 11.34
C PRO A 86 -0.67 -5.31 11.04
N SER A 87 -0.32 -5.12 9.76
CA SER A 87 0.99 -4.57 9.35
C SER A 87 1.34 -3.25 10.03
N ARG A 88 0.34 -2.42 10.37
CA ARG A 88 0.52 -1.18 11.15
C ARG A 88 1.08 -1.38 12.56
N ALA A 89 0.95 -2.58 13.12
CA ALA A 89 1.47 -2.92 14.44
C ALA A 89 2.92 -3.41 14.39
N GLN A 90 3.44 -3.71 13.19
CA GLN A 90 4.78 -4.24 13.00
C GLN A 90 5.81 -3.11 12.88
N THR A 91 5.45 -2.02 12.21
CA THR A 91 6.32 -0.84 11.99
C THR A 91 5.75 0.40 12.65
N GLY A 92 6.60 1.22 13.26
CA GLY A 92 6.20 2.54 13.79
C GLY A 92 5.87 3.56 12.70
N TYR A 93 6.27 3.29 11.45
CA TYR A 93 6.03 4.18 10.32
C TYR A 93 4.56 4.09 9.86
N LYS A 94 3.89 5.25 9.82
CA LYS A 94 2.50 5.37 9.39
C LYS A 94 2.46 5.58 7.87
N TRP A 95 2.20 4.52 7.11
CA TRP A 95 2.00 4.66 5.68
C TRP A 95 0.63 5.31 5.41
N SER A 96 0.59 6.34 4.57
CA SER A 96 -0.63 7.13 4.31
C SER A 96 -1.75 6.35 3.60
N PHE A 97 -1.43 5.22 2.96
CA PHE A 97 -2.44 4.31 2.40
C PHE A 97 -3.11 3.47 3.51
N ALA A 98 -2.34 3.05 4.51
CA ALA A 98 -2.82 2.24 5.63
C ALA A 98 -3.67 3.04 6.63
N SER A 99 -3.68 4.38 6.57
CA SER A 99 -4.56 5.22 7.36
C SER A 99 -5.93 5.45 6.72
N LYS A 100 -6.10 5.08 5.45
CA LYS A 100 -7.32 5.29 4.65
C LYS A 100 -8.08 3.99 4.35
N THR A 101 -7.62 2.84 4.86
CA THR A 101 -8.31 1.57 4.64
C THR A 101 -9.61 1.53 5.44
N SER A 102 -10.68 1.08 4.80
CA SER A 102 -11.93 0.75 5.48
C SER A 102 -11.75 -0.53 6.29
N ARG A 103 -12.62 -0.73 7.29
CA ARG A 103 -12.68 -1.99 8.04
C ARG A 103 -12.89 -3.21 7.11
N ALA A 104 -13.65 -3.02 6.04
CA ALA A 104 -13.86 -4.05 5.02
C ALA A 104 -12.56 -4.37 4.25
N ASP A 105 -11.75 -3.36 3.94
CA ASP A 105 -10.46 -3.54 3.28
C ASP A 105 -9.47 -4.25 4.21
N ASP A 106 -9.46 -3.88 5.50
CA ASP A 106 -8.64 -4.54 6.52
C ASP A 106 -8.98 -6.03 6.66
N GLU A 107 -10.27 -6.38 6.63
CA GLU A 107 -10.74 -7.77 6.70
C GLU A 107 -10.39 -8.55 5.42
N ALA A 108 -10.54 -7.94 4.24
CA ALA A 108 -10.13 -8.56 2.98
C ALA A 108 -8.62 -8.83 2.94
N LEU A 109 -7.79 -7.91 3.43
CA LEU A 109 -6.35 -8.09 3.56
C LEU A 109 -5.98 -9.18 4.58
N GLN A 110 -6.73 -9.29 5.67
CA GLN A 110 -6.53 -10.38 6.64
C GLN A 110 -6.84 -11.74 6.03
N ARG A 111 -7.95 -11.87 5.28
CA ARG A 111 -8.28 -13.13 4.58
C ARG A 111 -7.23 -13.51 3.55
N ALA A 112 -6.80 -12.55 2.71
CA ALA A 112 -5.76 -12.80 1.72
C ALA A 112 -4.42 -13.22 2.36
N ARG A 113 -4.09 -12.70 3.55
CA ARG A 113 -2.91 -13.15 4.30
C ARG A 113 -3.09 -14.55 4.87
N ALA A 114 -4.26 -14.84 5.43
CA ALA A 114 -4.57 -16.15 5.99
C ALA A 114 -4.53 -17.26 4.92
N THR A 115 -5.02 -16.98 3.70
CA THR A 115 -4.93 -17.93 2.58
C THR A 115 -3.49 -18.19 2.17
N VAL A 116 -2.65 -17.14 2.12
CA VAL A 116 -1.22 -17.28 1.80
C VAL A 116 -0.47 -18.01 2.91
N SER A 117 -0.75 -17.71 4.18
CA SER A 117 -0.11 -18.42 5.30
C SER A 117 -0.53 -19.88 5.35
N ALA A 118 -1.80 -20.21 5.13
CA ALA A 118 -2.28 -21.59 5.02
C ALA A 118 -1.57 -22.35 3.89
N ALA A 119 -1.44 -21.72 2.71
CA ALA A 119 -0.77 -22.33 1.56
C ALA A 119 0.74 -22.51 1.74
N THR A 120 1.40 -21.66 2.54
CA THR A 120 2.87 -21.68 2.71
C THR A 120 3.33 -22.48 3.93
N LEU A 121 2.54 -22.52 5.01
CA LEU A 121 2.92 -23.21 6.24
C LEU A 121 2.28 -24.59 6.41
N ASN A 122 1.44 -25.07 5.48
CA ASN A 122 0.71 -26.35 5.58
C ASN A 122 0.10 -26.54 6.98
N ARG A 123 -0.55 -25.48 7.49
CA ARG A 123 -1.20 -25.51 8.81
C ARG A 123 -2.69 -25.72 8.58
N ASP A 124 -3.23 -26.79 9.16
CA ASP A 124 -4.66 -27.12 9.10
C ASP A 124 -5.48 -25.90 9.57
N PHE A 125 -6.10 -25.24 8.60
CA PHE A 125 -7.04 -24.16 8.84
C PHE A 125 -8.38 -24.81 9.18
N ASP A 126 -8.81 -24.72 10.44
CA ASP A 126 -10.14 -25.18 10.86
C ASP A 126 -11.21 -24.23 10.29
N GLU A 127 -11.65 -24.55 9.08
CA GLU A 127 -12.70 -23.93 8.28
C GLU A 127 -14.09 -24.20 8.91
N ARG A 128 -14.27 -23.83 10.19
CA ARG A 128 -15.55 -23.99 10.93
C ARG A 128 -16.32 -22.69 11.13
N LEU A 129 -15.96 -21.64 10.41
CA LEU A 129 -16.61 -20.33 10.49
C LEU A 129 -17.00 -19.77 9.12
N GLU A 130 -17.23 -20.64 8.13
CA GLU A 130 -18.03 -20.30 6.96
C GLU A 130 -19.49 -20.75 7.14
N GLY A 131 -20.38 -19.77 7.02
CA GLY A 131 -21.78 -19.86 6.63
C GLY A 131 -22.54 -21.15 6.95
N SER A 132 -23.39 -21.08 7.98
CA SER A 132 -24.61 -21.88 8.08
C SER A 132 -25.45 -21.74 6.80
N SER A 133 -25.21 -22.62 5.83
CA SER A 133 -26.17 -22.95 4.79
C SER A 133 -26.92 -24.20 5.24
N LYS A 134 -28.23 -24.05 5.25
CA LYS A 134 -29.19 -25.00 5.79
C LYS A 134 -28.96 -26.39 5.18
N SER A 135 -28.96 -27.38 6.07
CA SER A 135 -29.10 -28.79 5.72
C SER A 135 -30.42 -29.00 5.00
N ASP A 136 -30.40 -29.03 3.67
CA ASP A 136 -31.47 -29.65 2.91
C ASP A 136 -31.15 -31.14 2.77
N ARG A 137 -31.95 -31.94 3.47
CA ARG A 137 -31.94 -33.39 3.39
C ARG A 137 -32.74 -33.78 2.16
N GLY A 138 -32.07 -34.16 1.07
CA GLY A 138 -32.79 -34.75 -0.04
C GLY A 138 -31.95 -35.14 -1.24
N SER A 139 -31.90 -36.43 -1.50
CA SER A 139 -31.60 -37.05 -2.80
C SER A 139 -30.14 -37.04 -3.26
N GLY A 140 -29.48 -38.19 -3.11
CA GLY A 140 -28.19 -38.46 -3.74
C GLY A 140 -28.22 -38.23 -5.24
N ARG A 141 -27.13 -37.66 -5.79
CA ARG A 141 -26.78 -37.66 -7.21
C ARG A 141 -25.29 -37.33 -7.40
N VAL A 142 -24.61 -38.33 -7.96
CA VAL A 142 -23.45 -38.30 -8.87
C VAL A 142 -22.18 -37.56 -8.42
N GLN A 143 -21.15 -38.36 -8.15
CA GLN A 143 -19.77 -37.94 -7.94
C GLN A 143 -19.12 -37.63 -9.30
N GLY A 144 -19.06 -36.34 -9.65
CA GLY A 144 -18.40 -35.81 -10.85
C GLY A 144 -18.44 -34.27 -10.85
N PRO A 145 -17.54 -33.57 -11.57
CA PRO A 145 -17.56 -32.12 -11.63
C PRO A 145 -18.92 -31.62 -12.11
N THR A 146 -19.63 -30.90 -11.23
CA THR A 146 -20.92 -30.31 -11.55
C THR A 146 -20.73 -29.25 -12.64
N LEU A 147 -21.61 -29.24 -13.65
CA LEU A 147 -21.61 -28.18 -14.66
C LEU A 147 -21.76 -26.82 -13.95
N PRO A 148 -20.93 -25.82 -14.30
CA PRO A 148 -21.03 -24.48 -13.70
C PRO A 148 -22.43 -23.91 -13.92
N SER A 149 -22.93 -23.17 -12.93
CA SER A 149 -24.24 -22.51 -13.01
C SER A 149 -24.29 -21.57 -14.21
N SER A 150 -25.48 -21.27 -14.74
CA SER A 150 -25.62 -20.28 -15.82
C SER A 150 -25.06 -18.91 -15.44
N SER A 151 -25.13 -18.56 -14.15
CA SER A 151 -24.47 -17.38 -13.58
C SER A 151 -22.95 -17.44 -13.74
N ASP A 152 -22.36 -18.60 -13.49
CA ASP A 152 -20.91 -18.80 -13.50
C ASP A 152 -20.39 -18.80 -14.94
N ILE A 153 -21.17 -19.31 -15.89
CA ILE A 153 -20.87 -19.24 -17.32
C ILE A 153 -20.89 -17.80 -17.82
N GLN A 154 -21.87 -16.99 -17.38
CA GLN A 154 -21.94 -15.58 -17.73
C GLN A 154 -20.76 -14.80 -17.14
N LEU A 155 -20.46 -15.02 -15.85
CA LEU A 155 -19.31 -14.41 -15.19
C LEU A 155 -17.99 -14.76 -15.87
N ALA A 156 -17.80 -16.03 -16.27
CA ALA A 156 -16.60 -16.45 -16.98
C ALA A 156 -16.46 -15.79 -18.36
N ARG A 157 -17.58 -15.55 -19.06
CA ARG A 157 -17.58 -14.84 -20.36
C ARG A 157 -17.26 -13.36 -20.19
N GLU A 158 -17.83 -12.70 -19.19
CA GLU A 158 -17.57 -11.29 -18.88
C GLU A 158 -16.10 -11.10 -18.46
N TYR A 159 -15.59 -11.96 -17.58
CA TYR A 159 -14.19 -11.94 -17.19
C TYR A 159 -13.25 -12.13 -18.38
N ALA A 160 -13.55 -13.10 -19.27
CA ALA A 160 -12.75 -13.31 -20.47
C ALA A 160 -12.81 -12.14 -21.47
N ALA A 161 -13.91 -11.39 -21.50
CA ALA A 161 -14.02 -10.17 -22.29
C ALA A 161 -13.18 -9.04 -21.70
N GLU A 162 -13.26 -8.83 -20.38
CA GLU A 162 -12.48 -7.83 -19.66
C GLU A 162 -10.97 -8.08 -19.80
N THR A 163 -10.52 -9.32 -19.64
CA THR A 163 -9.10 -9.67 -19.82
C THR A 163 -8.60 -9.38 -21.23
N ARG A 164 -9.42 -9.65 -22.27
CA ARG A 164 -9.05 -9.33 -23.65
C ARG A 164 -8.91 -7.82 -23.86
N GLU A 165 -9.84 -7.03 -23.33
CA GLU A 165 -9.76 -5.56 -23.41
C GLU A 165 -8.51 -5.02 -22.71
N GLU A 166 -8.18 -5.55 -21.54
CA GLU A 166 -6.96 -5.23 -20.80
C GLU A 166 -5.70 -5.61 -21.58
N GLU A 167 -5.66 -6.80 -22.17
CA GLU A 167 -4.57 -7.26 -23.03
C GLU A 167 -4.40 -6.35 -24.24
N HIS A 168 -5.48 -5.98 -24.93
CA HIS A 168 -5.43 -5.01 -26.03
C HIS A 168 -4.91 -3.64 -25.59
N ARG A 169 -5.31 -3.18 -24.40
CA ARG A 169 -4.82 -1.91 -23.84
C ARG A 169 -3.33 -1.98 -23.50
N LEU A 170 -2.88 -3.08 -22.90
CA LEU A 170 -1.47 -3.30 -22.57
C LEU A 170 -0.62 -3.45 -23.84
N LYS A 171 -1.12 -4.17 -24.86
CA LYS A 171 -0.47 -4.29 -26.16
C LYS A 171 -0.25 -2.94 -26.81
N ARG A 172 -1.28 -2.08 -26.86
CA ARG A 172 -1.15 -0.69 -27.38
C ARG A 172 -0.14 0.14 -26.59
N LYS A 173 -0.05 -0.05 -25.27
CA LYS A 173 0.96 0.64 -24.45
C LYS A 173 2.37 0.12 -24.73
N ARG A 174 2.53 -1.19 -24.93
CA ARG A 174 3.81 -1.82 -25.24
C ARG A 174 4.31 -1.37 -26.60
N GLU A 175 3.46 -1.40 -27.61
CA GLU A 175 3.75 -0.91 -28.97
C GLU A 175 4.18 0.56 -28.95
N ARG A 176 3.43 1.45 -28.27
CA ARG A 176 3.85 2.86 -28.11
C ARG A 176 5.22 3.02 -27.43
N LYS A 177 5.59 2.12 -26.53
CA LYS A 177 6.89 2.14 -25.87
C LYS A 177 7.99 1.64 -26.81
N GLU A 178 7.76 0.54 -27.51
CA GLU A 178 8.66 -0.02 -28.52
C GLU A 178 8.89 0.99 -29.66
N ASP A 179 7.86 1.69 -30.11
CA ASP A 179 7.98 2.76 -31.10
C ASP A 179 8.81 3.92 -30.59
N LYS A 180 8.58 4.34 -29.34
CA LYS A 180 9.39 5.38 -28.72
C LYS A 180 10.86 4.97 -28.60
N GLU A 181 11.12 3.72 -28.21
CA GLU A 181 12.46 3.15 -28.08
C GLU A 181 13.15 3.05 -29.45
N ARG A 182 12.44 2.61 -30.49
CA ARG A 182 12.94 2.60 -31.87
C ARG A 182 13.28 4.00 -32.38
N VAL A 183 12.44 4.99 -32.05
CA VAL A 183 12.71 6.40 -32.39
C VAL A 183 13.92 6.92 -31.62
N GLU A 184 14.08 6.55 -30.35
CA GLU A 184 15.23 6.96 -29.53
C GLU A 184 16.53 6.31 -30.01
N ASP A 185 16.49 5.06 -30.48
CA ASP A 185 17.63 4.35 -31.08
C ASP A 185 18.05 4.97 -32.43
N MET A 186 17.09 5.42 -33.24
CA MET A 186 17.37 6.09 -34.51
C MET A 186 17.81 7.56 -34.37
N VAL A 187 17.28 8.30 -33.40
CA VAL A 187 17.53 9.75 -33.22
C VAL A 187 18.68 10.02 -32.24
N GLY A 188 19.06 9.02 -31.44
CA GLY A 188 20.04 9.15 -30.37
C GLY A 188 19.44 9.75 -29.09
N PRO A 189 20.20 9.73 -27.97
CA PRO A 189 19.75 10.26 -26.69
C PRO A 189 19.34 11.73 -26.86
N LYS A 190 18.06 12.01 -26.60
CA LYS A 190 17.52 13.37 -26.69
C LYS A 190 18.38 14.32 -25.87
N GLU A 191 18.82 15.44 -26.45
CA GLU A 191 19.64 16.45 -25.75
C GLU A 191 18.90 16.99 -24.52
N VAL A 192 19.21 16.45 -23.34
CA VAL A 192 18.55 16.83 -22.09
C VAL A 192 19.23 18.10 -21.57
N GLY A 193 18.72 19.27 -21.98
CA GLY A 193 19.24 20.58 -21.57
C GLY A 193 18.26 21.74 -21.78
N ARG A 194 18.76 22.99 -21.62
CA ARG A 194 17.98 24.22 -21.90
C ARG A 194 17.53 24.29 -23.37
N GLU A 195 18.36 23.77 -24.27
CA GLU A 195 18.09 23.72 -25.71
C GLU A 195 16.99 22.69 -26.02
N GLY A 196 17.04 21.49 -25.44
CA GLY A 196 15.95 20.51 -25.54
C GLY A 196 14.61 20.98 -24.94
N MET A 197 14.63 21.84 -23.91
CA MET A 197 13.41 22.48 -23.40
C MET A 197 12.85 23.54 -24.35
N LEU A 198 13.71 24.34 -24.99
CA LEU A 198 13.31 25.33 -25.98
C LEU A 198 12.81 24.68 -27.27
N GLU A 199 13.44 23.60 -27.69
CA GLU A 199 13.01 22.77 -28.81
C GLU A 199 11.67 22.10 -28.52
N LYS A 200 11.49 21.49 -27.33
CA LYS A 200 10.18 20.97 -26.91
C LYS A 200 9.09 22.06 -26.90
N LYS A 201 9.44 23.29 -26.50
CA LYS A 201 8.53 24.45 -26.53
C LYS A 201 8.29 24.95 -27.96
N ARG A 202 9.24 24.80 -28.89
CA ARG A 202 9.08 25.12 -30.31
C ARG A 202 8.22 24.06 -30.99
N ALA A 203 8.53 22.78 -30.82
CA ALA A 203 7.76 21.65 -31.34
C ALA A 203 6.31 21.65 -30.83
N LYS A 204 6.07 22.00 -29.55
CA LYS A 204 4.71 22.16 -29.04
C LYS A 204 3.99 23.32 -29.73
N ARG A 205 4.64 24.49 -29.86
CA ARG A 205 4.05 25.64 -30.56
C ARG A 205 3.80 25.37 -32.04
N GLU A 206 4.66 24.59 -32.67
CA GLU A 206 4.51 24.16 -34.05
C GLU A 206 3.39 23.14 -34.19
N ASN A 207 3.28 22.15 -33.30
CA ASN A 207 2.14 21.25 -33.28
C ASN A 207 0.82 22.00 -33.06
N ASP A 208 0.77 22.89 -32.06
CA ASP A 208 -0.39 23.75 -31.80
C ASP A 208 -0.72 24.67 -33.00
N ARG A 209 0.30 25.14 -33.75
CA ARG A 209 0.12 25.91 -34.99
C ARG A 209 -0.39 25.02 -36.12
N THR A 210 0.20 23.85 -36.35
CA THR A 210 -0.26 22.90 -37.38
C THR A 210 -1.65 22.38 -37.10
N PHE A 211 -2.05 22.19 -35.83
CA PHE A 211 -3.40 21.81 -35.44
C PHE A 211 -4.40 22.95 -35.68
N ARG A 212 -3.97 24.20 -35.50
CA ARG A 212 -4.77 25.39 -35.80
C ARG A 212 -4.89 25.65 -37.30
N ASP A 213 -3.83 25.41 -38.06
CA ASP A 213 -3.75 25.62 -39.51
C ASP A 213 -4.41 24.48 -40.30
N LYS A 214 -4.36 23.23 -39.82
CA LYS A 214 -5.14 22.07 -40.34
C LYS A 214 -6.65 22.14 -40.02
N GLY A 215 -7.17 23.32 -39.67
CA GLY A 215 -8.51 23.50 -39.10
C GLY A 215 -9.59 22.64 -39.76
N ASP A 216 -10.44 22.02 -38.94
CA ASP A 216 -11.63 21.17 -39.20
C ASP A 216 -11.55 20.06 -40.27
N GLU A 217 -10.52 20.02 -41.11
CA GLU A 217 -10.41 19.14 -42.29
C GLU A 217 -9.86 17.75 -41.95
N GLY A 218 -9.45 17.53 -40.70
CA GLY A 218 -8.93 16.24 -40.21
C GLY A 218 -9.51 15.79 -38.87
N LEU A 219 -10.60 16.42 -38.41
CA LEU A 219 -11.31 15.99 -37.22
C LEU A 219 -12.33 14.92 -37.64
N GLU A 220 -11.86 13.70 -37.92
CA GLU A 220 -12.71 12.52 -38.07
C GLU A 220 -13.31 12.19 -36.69
N VAL A 221 -14.27 13.00 -36.27
CA VAL A 221 -15.13 12.69 -35.14
C VAL A 221 -15.99 11.53 -35.60
N ASP A 222 -15.85 10.40 -34.91
CA ASP A 222 -16.66 9.20 -35.14
C ASP A 222 -18.12 9.58 -35.39
N GLU A 223 -18.74 9.04 -36.45
CA GLU A 223 -20.09 9.43 -36.88
C GLU A 223 -21.12 9.25 -35.75
N SER A 224 -20.84 8.35 -34.80
CA SER A 224 -21.62 8.15 -33.58
C SER A 224 -21.63 9.36 -32.63
N VAL A 225 -20.54 10.13 -32.59
CA VAL A 225 -20.38 11.35 -31.78
C VAL A 225 -20.91 12.56 -32.54
N LEU A 226 -20.74 12.58 -33.87
CA LEU A 226 -21.26 13.64 -34.75
C LEU A 226 -22.79 13.60 -34.83
N MET A 227 -23.39 12.40 -34.90
CA MET A 227 -24.84 12.21 -35.01
C MET A 227 -25.55 12.16 -33.65
N GLY A 228 -24.86 12.50 -32.55
CA GLY A 228 -25.45 12.56 -31.22
C GLY A 228 -25.91 11.19 -30.75
N GLY A 229 -24.97 10.28 -30.52
CA GLY A 229 -25.24 8.95 -29.99
C GLY A 229 -26.02 9.00 -28.68
N GLY A 230 -27.32 8.69 -28.76
CA GLY A 230 -28.22 8.14 -27.72
C GLY A 230 -28.41 8.88 -26.39
N ASP A 231 -27.50 9.74 -25.97
CA ASP A 231 -27.52 10.41 -24.68
C ASP A 231 -28.46 11.62 -24.74
N SER A 232 -29.47 11.63 -23.86
CA SER A 232 -30.42 12.74 -23.76
C SER A 232 -29.68 14.09 -23.61
N PHE A 233 -30.13 15.14 -24.31
CA PHE A 233 -29.52 16.48 -24.32
C PHE A 233 -29.15 17.03 -22.92
N LYS A 234 -29.95 16.70 -21.90
CA LYS A 234 -29.69 17.05 -20.49
C LYS A 234 -28.42 16.40 -19.95
N GLN A 235 -28.16 15.14 -20.29
CA GLN A 235 -26.98 14.39 -19.88
C GLN A 235 -25.71 14.96 -20.53
N GLN A 236 -25.81 15.46 -21.76
CA GLN A 236 -24.70 16.13 -22.43
C GLN A 236 -24.39 17.50 -21.81
N ILE A 237 -25.42 18.28 -21.44
CA ILE A 237 -25.23 19.53 -20.67
C ILE A 237 -24.58 19.23 -19.33
N ALA A 238 -25.06 18.23 -18.59
CA ALA A 238 -24.49 17.85 -17.30
C ALA A 238 -23.02 17.40 -17.43
N ARG A 239 -22.66 16.66 -18.48
CA ARG A 239 -21.25 16.32 -18.77
C ARG A 239 -20.42 17.56 -19.08
N ARG A 240 -20.95 18.49 -19.89
CA ARG A 240 -20.26 19.72 -20.24
C ARG A 240 -20.01 20.59 -19.03
N ASP A 241 -21.02 20.76 -18.18
CA ASP A 241 -20.95 21.58 -17.00
C ASP A 241 -20.07 20.92 -15.92
N ALA A 242 -20.16 19.59 -15.75
CA ALA A 242 -19.23 18.84 -14.90
C ALA A 242 -17.78 18.94 -15.39
N ALA A 243 -17.53 18.90 -16.70
CA ALA A 243 -16.21 19.09 -17.26
C ALA A 243 -15.68 20.52 -17.04
N ARG A 244 -16.54 21.53 -17.21
CA ARG A 244 -16.22 22.94 -16.90
C ARG A 244 -15.90 23.13 -15.42
N HIS A 245 -16.71 22.58 -14.51
CA HIS A 245 -16.47 22.64 -13.07
C HIS A 245 -15.15 21.95 -12.67
N ARG A 246 -14.84 20.78 -13.23
CA ARG A 246 -13.55 20.11 -12.98
C ARG A 246 -12.37 20.94 -13.47
N HIS A 247 -12.52 21.61 -14.61
CA HIS A 247 -11.48 22.48 -15.13
C HIS A 247 -11.28 23.72 -14.24
N GLN A 248 -12.38 24.36 -13.82
CA GLN A 248 -12.37 25.51 -12.92
C GLN A 248 -11.73 25.17 -11.57
N GLN A 249 -12.14 24.07 -10.94
CA GLN A 249 -11.55 23.60 -9.68
C GLN A 249 -10.04 23.37 -9.84
N LYS A 250 -9.61 22.70 -10.92
CA LYS A 250 -8.19 22.48 -11.18
C LYS A 250 -7.40 23.77 -11.39
N THR A 251 -8.00 24.79 -12.03
CA THR A 251 -7.37 26.10 -12.20
C THR A 251 -7.29 26.87 -10.88
N GLU A 252 -8.34 26.78 -10.05
CA GLU A 252 -8.40 27.40 -8.72
C GLU A 252 -7.41 26.75 -7.75
N ASP A 253 -7.36 25.42 -7.70
CA ASP A 253 -6.38 24.67 -6.90
C ASP A 253 -4.95 25.04 -7.30
N LYS A 254 -4.69 25.19 -8.60
CA LYS A 254 -3.38 25.63 -9.10
C LYS A 254 -3.09 27.07 -8.69
N ALA A 255 -4.05 27.98 -8.81
CA ALA A 255 -3.89 29.36 -8.37
C ALA A 255 -3.65 29.46 -6.86
N ASN A 256 -4.36 28.67 -6.05
CA ASN A 256 -4.20 28.59 -4.61
C ASN A 256 -2.81 28.04 -4.24
N SER A 257 -2.36 26.95 -4.86
CA SER A 257 -1.01 26.42 -4.64
C SER A 257 0.10 27.42 -5.00
N MET A 258 -0.13 28.28 -6.01
CA MET A 258 0.81 29.34 -6.38
C MET A 258 0.78 30.50 -5.38
N ARG A 259 -0.40 30.86 -4.85
CA ARG A 259 -0.55 31.87 -3.80
C ARG A 259 0.08 31.42 -2.49
N GLU A 260 -0.11 30.17 -2.08
CA GLU A 260 0.53 29.58 -0.90
C GLU A 260 2.06 29.56 -1.04
N ARG A 261 2.57 29.19 -2.22
CA ARG A 261 4.02 29.29 -2.48
C ARG A 261 4.50 30.74 -2.36
N ALA A 262 3.77 31.69 -2.94
CA ALA A 262 4.13 33.10 -2.87
C ALA A 262 4.09 33.65 -1.43
N SER A 263 3.11 33.26 -0.61
CA SER A 263 3.06 33.67 0.81
C SER A 263 4.22 33.09 1.60
N VAL A 264 4.57 31.81 1.39
CA VAL A 264 5.74 31.18 2.03
C VAL A 264 7.04 31.89 1.66
N PHE A 265 7.19 32.38 0.41
CA PHE A 265 8.35 33.17 0.03
C PHE A 265 8.35 34.55 0.69
N LYS A 266 7.21 35.23 0.74
CA LYS A 266 7.07 36.53 1.44
C LYS A 266 7.38 36.41 2.93
N GLU A 267 6.88 35.39 3.61
CA GLU A 267 7.16 35.15 5.04
C GLU A 267 8.67 34.91 5.29
N LYS A 268 9.35 34.23 4.38
CA LYS A 268 10.81 34.06 4.45
C LYS A 268 11.54 35.37 4.23
N GLU A 269 11.14 36.17 3.24
CA GLU A 269 11.71 37.49 2.99
C GLU A 269 11.51 38.42 4.19
N ASP A 270 10.30 38.46 4.76
CA ASP A 270 9.97 39.24 5.95
C ASP A 270 10.80 38.79 7.17
N ALA A 271 10.98 37.49 7.38
CA ALA A 271 11.83 36.96 8.44
C ALA A 271 13.30 37.37 8.25
N THR A 272 13.81 37.32 7.01
CA THR A 272 15.18 37.77 6.72
C THR A 272 15.32 39.28 6.89
N MET A 273 14.36 40.08 6.43
CA MET A 273 14.35 41.53 6.63
C MET A 273 14.29 41.89 8.11
N ALA A 274 13.47 41.20 8.92
CA ALA A 274 13.40 41.40 10.36
C ALA A 274 14.72 41.03 11.05
N MET A 275 15.41 39.98 10.61
CA MET A 275 16.75 39.63 11.10
C MET A 275 17.77 40.73 10.76
N PHE A 276 17.76 41.24 9.53
CA PHE A 276 18.63 42.35 9.12
C PHE A 276 18.32 43.65 9.87
N GLN A 277 17.04 43.98 10.08
CA GLN A 277 16.63 45.15 10.87
C GLN A 277 17.09 45.05 12.32
N LYS A 278 17.05 43.86 12.94
CA LYS A 278 17.59 43.64 14.30
C LYS A 278 19.09 43.87 14.36
N LEU A 279 19.85 43.30 13.43
CA LEU A 279 21.31 43.48 13.35
C LEU A 279 21.69 44.94 13.07
N ALA A 280 20.94 45.63 12.22
CA ALA A 280 21.16 47.05 11.93
C ALA A 280 20.88 47.91 13.17
N LYS A 281 19.81 47.61 13.91
CA LYS A 281 19.48 48.32 15.16
C LYS A 281 20.52 48.08 16.26
N GLU A 282 21.09 46.89 16.37
CA GLU A 282 22.18 46.60 17.31
C GLU A 282 23.51 47.26 16.94
N ARG A 283 23.73 47.59 15.66
CA ARG A 283 24.98 48.17 15.16
C ARG A 283 24.95 49.68 15.02
N PHE A 284 23.79 50.28 14.80
CA PHE A 284 23.64 51.70 14.47
C PHE A 284 22.61 52.45 15.34
N GLY A 285 22.01 51.79 16.34
CA GLY A 285 21.13 52.40 17.35
C GLY A 285 21.71 52.25 18.74
#